data_AF-A0A8T5T8Q0-F1
#
_entry.id   AF-A0A8T5T8Q0-F1
#
_cell.length_a   1.000
_cell.length_b   1.000
_cell.length_c   1.000
_cell.angle_alpha   90.00
_cell.angle_beta   90.00
_cell.angle_gamma   90.00
#
_symmetry.space_group_name_H-M   'P 1'
#
loop_
_entity.id
_entity.type
_entity.pdbx_description
1 polymer ?
#
loop_
_entity_poly.entity_id
_entity_poly.type
_entity_poly.pdbx_seq_one_letter_code
_entity_poly.pdbx_strand_id
1 'polypeptide(L)' 'MAWTPPTKITVIVSFIFVVLGLILLIELIWGVMGFYSSLPLLTFSEPTLSSEEVWYIIGLFFMFFGWFLMILGVRVKGM' A
#
# COMPACT_ATOMS: atom_id res chain seq x y z
N MET A 1 19.82 4.06 -20.78
CA MET A 1 18.90 4.91 -19.99
C MET A 1 19.72 5.57 -18.90
N ALA A 2 19.89 6.89 -18.94
CA ALA A 2 20.46 7.59 -17.80
C ALA A 2 19.52 7.41 -16.61
N TRP A 3 20.03 6.94 -15.47
CA TRP A 3 19.26 6.88 -14.24
C TRP A 3 18.94 8.31 -13.81
N THR A 4 17.76 8.82 -14.17
CA THR A 4 17.32 10.14 -13.74
C THR A 4 16.63 10.00 -12.39
N PRO A 5 17.03 10.80 -11.38
CA PRO A 5 16.44 10.70 -10.06
C PRO A 5 14.95 11.07 -10.13
N PRO A 6 14.07 10.32 -9.45
CA PRO A 6 12.63 10.60 -9.41
C PRO A 6 12.38 11.98 -8.81
N THR A 7 11.22 12.58 -9.12
CA THR A 7 10.89 13.89 -8.57
C THR A 7 10.68 13.81 -7.05
N LYS A 8 10.96 14.93 -6.34
CA LYS A 8 10.73 15.01 -4.89
C LYS A 8 9.30 14.63 -4.51
N ILE A 9 8.32 15.04 -5.32
CA ILE A 9 6.90 14.72 -5.11
C ILE A 9 6.67 13.21 -5.23
N THR A 10 7.22 12.55 -6.26
CA THR A 10 7.08 11.09 -6.40
C THR A 10 7.67 10.34 -5.22
N VAL A 11 8.82 10.79 -4.69
CA VAL A 11 9.46 10.22 -3.49
C VAL A 11 8.57 10.40 -2.26
N ILE A 12 8.01 11.59 -2.05
CA ILE A 12 7.13 11.85 -0.90
C ILE A 12 5.86 10.99 -0.98
N VAL A 13 5.21 10.96 -2.14
CA VAL A 13 3.96 10.20 -2.33
C VAL A 13 4.20 8.70 -2.17
N SER A 14 5.24 8.15 -2.79
CA SER A 14 5.60 6.73 -2.62
C SER A 14 5.95 6.37 -1.19
N PHE A 15 6.68 7.24 -0.49
CA PHE A 15 7.01 7.05 0.92
C PHE A 15 5.75 7.00 1.79
N ILE A 16 4.79 7.90 1.57
CA ILE A 16 3.51 7.90 2.29
C ILE A 16 2.77 6.56 2.08
N PHE A 17 2.68 6.08 0.84
CA PHE A 17 2.02 4.80 0.55
C PHE A 17 2.71 3.61 1.23
N VAL A 18 4.04 3.57 1.21
CA VAL A 18 4.81 2.50 1.88
C VAL A 18 4.62 2.57 3.40
N VAL A 19 4.68 3.75 4.00
CA VAL A 19 4.48 3.94 5.44
C VAL A 19 3.06 3.54 5.86
N LEU A 20 2.04 3.96 5.11
CA LEU A 20 0.66 3.55 5.38
C LEU A 20 0.46 2.03 5.27
N GLY A 21 1.05 1.41 4.24
CA GLY A 21 1.02 -0.05 4.08
C GLY A 21 1.72 -0.78 5.23
N LEU A 22 2.88 -0.28 5.68
CA LEU A 22 3.61 -0.85 6.82
C LEU A 22 2.86 -0.71 8.13
N ILE A 23 2.27 0.46 8.40
CA ILE A 23 1.44 0.67 9.59
C ILE A 23 0.29 -0.34 9.58
N LEU A 24 -0.43 -0.47 8.47
CA LEU A 24 -1.53 -1.44 8.34
C LEU A 24 -1.07 -2.88 8.62
N LEU A 25 0.09 -3.30 8.10
CA LEU A 25 0.60 -4.64 8.33
C LEU A 25 1.06 -4.88 9.77
N ILE A 26 1.77 -3.92 10.37
CA ILE A 26 2.22 -4.02 11.78
C ILE A 26 1.00 -4.12 12.69
N GLU A 27 0.00 -3.28 12.46
CA GLU A 27 -1.27 -3.32 13.18
C GLU A 27 -1.96 -4.67 13.03
N LEU A 28 -2.00 -5.25 11.82
CA LEU A 28 -2.60 -6.56 11.58
C LEU A 28 -1.84 -7.70 12.29
N ILE A 29 -0.50 -7.63 12.33
CA ILE A 29 0.35 -8.65 12.98
C ILE A 29 0.25 -8.59 14.51
N TRP A 30 0.22 -7.38 15.08
CA TRP A 30 0.15 -7.21 16.53
C TRP A 30 -1.27 -7.21 17.09
N GLY A 31 -2.30 -7.15 16.26
CA GLY A 31 -3.70 -7.21 16.70
C GLY A 31 -4.14 -5.97 17.50
N VAL A 32 -3.44 -4.84 17.35
CA VAL A 32 -3.52 -3.69 18.29
C VAL A 32 -4.70 -2.76 17.98
N MET A 33 -5.32 -2.83 16.79
CA MET A 33 -6.41 -1.93 16.42
C MET A 33 -7.70 -2.62 15.97
N GLY A 34 -8.82 -2.28 16.61
CA GLY A 34 -10.17 -2.77 16.27
C GLY A 34 -10.75 -2.38 14.89
N PHE A 35 -9.94 -1.86 13.96
CA PHE A 35 -10.34 -1.52 12.58
C PHE A 35 -10.78 -2.73 11.74
N TYR A 36 -10.46 -3.96 12.16
CA TYR A 36 -10.93 -5.19 11.49
C TYR A 36 -12.47 -5.32 11.51
N SER A 37 -13.13 -4.67 12.48
CA SER A 37 -14.60 -4.64 12.60
C SER A 37 -15.26 -3.65 11.65
N SER A 38 -14.54 -2.62 11.19
CA SER A 38 -14.97 -1.75 10.11
C SER A 38 -14.60 -2.38 8.78
N LEU A 39 -15.46 -3.29 8.32
CA LEU A 39 -15.22 -4.04 7.10
C LEU A 39 -15.38 -3.16 5.85
N PRO A 40 -14.45 -3.28 4.88
CA PRO A 40 -14.65 -2.84 3.52
C PRO A 40 -15.78 -3.65 2.89
N LEU A 41 -16.53 -3.01 1.99
CA LEU A 41 -17.67 -3.57 1.25
C LEU A 41 -17.40 -4.96 0.59
N LEU A 42 -16.13 -5.34 0.41
CA LEU A 42 -15.69 -6.60 -0.21
C LEU A 42 -16.04 -7.89 0.57
N THR A 43 -16.05 -7.86 1.90
CA THR A 43 -16.41 -9.06 2.70
C THR A 43 -17.90 -9.38 2.62
N PHE A 44 -18.73 -8.39 2.26
CA PHE A 44 -20.15 -8.61 1.98
C PHE A 44 -20.39 -9.29 0.62
N SER A 45 -19.47 -9.14 -0.34
CA SER A 45 -19.59 -9.77 -1.66
C SER A 45 -19.04 -11.20 -1.71
N GLU A 46 -18.04 -11.53 -0.91
CA GLU A 46 -17.46 -12.88 -0.81
C GLU A 46 -17.28 -13.28 0.66
N PRO A 47 -18.24 -14.02 1.25
CA PRO A 47 -18.20 -14.36 2.68
C PRO A 47 -17.09 -15.34 3.06
N THR A 48 -16.36 -15.88 2.07
CA THR A 48 -15.18 -16.72 2.29
C THR A 48 -13.93 -15.93 2.63
N LEU A 49 -13.93 -14.61 2.41
CA LEU A 49 -12.82 -13.72 2.75
C LEU A 49 -13.07 -13.09 4.12
N SER A 50 -12.21 -13.42 5.09
CA SER A 50 -12.23 -12.75 6.40
C SER A 50 -11.77 -11.29 6.27
N SER A 51 -12.24 -10.44 7.19
CA SER A 51 -11.86 -9.01 7.23
C SER A 51 -10.35 -8.80 7.29
N GLU A 52 -9.66 -9.69 8.00
CA GLU A 52 -8.22 -9.64 8.19
C GLU A 52 -7.48 -9.86 6.86
N GLU A 53 -7.92 -10.83 6.06
CA GLU A 53 -7.35 -11.10 4.74
C GLU A 53 -7.54 -9.91 3.79
N VAL A 54 -8.70 -9.26 3.83
CA VAL A 54 -8.96 -8.06 3.00
C VAL A 54 -8.03 -6.90 3.39
N TRP A 55 -7.91 -6.62 4.69
CA TRP A 55 -6.99 -5.57 5.17
C TRP A 55 -5.52 -5.89 4.89
N TYR A 56 -5.15 -7.17 4.98
CA TYR A 56 -3.82 -7.64 4.59
C TYR A 56 -3.54 -7.38 3.09
N ILE A 57 -4.49 -7.71 2.21
CA ILE A 57 -4.40 -7.45 0.77
C ILE A 57 -4.27 -5.95 0.50
N ILE A 58 -5.04 -5.11 1.19
CA ILE A 58 -4.96 -3.64 1.06
C ILE A 58 -3.59 -3.12 1.51
N GLY A 59 -3.07 -3.61 2.63
CA GLY A 59 -1.72 -3.24 3.12
C GLY A 59 -0.63 -3.61 2.12
N LEU A 60 -0.68 -4.82 1.56
CA LEU A 60 0.22 -5.26 0.49
C LEU A 60 0.08 -4.41 -0.78
N PHE A 61 -1.15 -4.07 -1.16
CA PHE A 61 -1.41 -3.23 -2.32
C PHE A 61 -0.76 -1.84 -2.15
N PHE A 62 -0.88 -1.21 -0.98
CA PHE A 62 -0.23 0.08 -0.73
C PHE A 62 1.30 0.01 -0.79
N MET A 63 1.91 -1.04 -0.25
CA MET A 63 3.36 -1.23 -0.35
C MET A 63 3.80 -1.42 -1.82
N PHE A 64 3.10 -2.28 -2.56
CA PHE A 64 3.40 -2.51 -3.97
C PHE A 64 3.19 -1.23 -4.80
N PHE A 65 2.10 -0.51 -4.56
CA PHE A 65 1.77 0.73 -5.26
C PHE A 65 2.80 1.83 -4.99
N GLY A 66 3.23 2.00 -3.73
CA GLY A 66 4.31 2.92 -3.37
C GLY A 66 5.61 2.59 -4.11
N TRP A 67 5.98 1.32 -4.19
CA TRP A 67 7.16 0.88 -4.96
C TRP A 67 7.01 1.10 -6.46
N PHE A 68 5.84 0.78 -7.02
CA PHE A 68 5.51 0.99 -8.43
C PHE A 68 5.59 2.46 -8.82
N LEU A 69 5.08 3.37 -7.98
CA LEU A 69 5.19 4.81 -8.20
C LEU A 69 6.65 5.29 -8.22
N MET A 70 7.53 4.73 -7.39
CA MET A 70 8.96 5.01 -7.45
C MET A 70 9.58 4.58 -8.79
N ILE A 71 9.26 3.37 -9.26
CA ILE A 71 9.74 2.87 -10.55
C ILE A 71 9.24 3.74 -11.71
N LEU A 72 7.95 4.10 -11.70
CA LEU A 72 7.38 5.03 -12.68
C LEU A 72 8.07 6.39 -12.64
N GLY A 73 8.32 6.92 -11.44
CA GLY A 73 9.03 8.19 -11.26
C GLY A 73 10.41 8.22 -11.88
N VAL A 74 11.12 7.09 -11.85
CA VAL A 74 12.42 6.91 -12.51
C VAL A 74 12.26 6.81 -14.02
N ARG A 75 11.30 6.02 -14.51
CA ARG A 75 11.15 5.76 -15.95
C ARG A 75 10.58 6.94 -16.74
N VAL A 76 9.57 7.63 -16.22
CA VAL A 76 8.91 8.76 -16.90
C VAL A 76 9.85 9.95 -17.06
N LYS A 77 10.78 10.15 -16.12
CA LYS A 77 11.77 11.22 -16.17
C LYS A 77 12.99 10.88 -17.03
N GLY A 78 13.11 9.62 -17.48
CA GLY A 78 14.19 9.12 -18.32
C GLY A 78 13.82 9.05 -19.81
N MET A 79 12.59 9.43 -20.17
CA MET A 79 12.12 9.73 -21.52
C MET A 79 12.28 11.24 -21.80
#